data_AF-Q3L8Z4-F1
#
_entry.id   AF-Q3L8Z4-F1
#
_cell.length_a   1.000
_cell.length_b   1.000
_cell.length_c   1.000
_cell.angle_alpha   90.00
_cell.angle_beta   90.00
_cell.angle_gamma   90.00
#
_symmetry.space_group_name_H-M   'P 1'
#
loop_
_entity.id
_entity.type
_entity.pdbx_description
1 polymer ?
#
loop_
_entity_poly.entity_id
_entity_poly.type
_entity_poly.pdbx_seq_one_letter_code
_entity_poly.pdbx_strand_id
1 'polypeptide(L)'
;MSVVPRKVIRKKLLNTAVLDKIEREHLNLDTDQIHHSLHRLRQHVTGASLTRCLDQWEHIVSNNDIDAVREIEASDTETAREMRNLSPLTVLLSEPERLHVIDELRTCTSTNGC
;
A
#
# COMPACT_ATOMS: atom_id res chain seq x y z
N MET A 1 -0.99 26.22 -2.95
CA MET A 1 -0.88 24.95 -3.68
C MET A 1 -0.01 24.00 -2.87
N SER A 2 -0.61 23.05 -2.14
CA SER A 2 0.17 22.08 -1.36
C SER A 2 0.86 21.11 -2.29
N VAL A 3 2.18 21.21 -2.39
CA VAL A 3 3.01 20.28 -3.17
C VAL A 3 2.92 18.93 -2.46
N VAL A 4 2.03 18.04 -2.92
CA VAL A 4 1.96 16.69 -2.35
C VAL A 4 3.31 16.02 -2.63
N PRO A 5 4.02 15.53 -1.59
CA PRO A 5 5.34 14.96 -1.79
C PRO A 5 5.25 13.80 -2.80
N ARG A 6 6.13 13.78 -3.80
CA ARG A 6 6.19 12.70 -4.81
C ARG A 6 6.23 11.30 -4.18
N LYS A 7 6.81 11.19 -2.99
CA LYS A 7 6.83 9.96 -2.18
C LYS A 7 5.44 9.47 -1.76
N VAL A 8 4.55 10.39 -1.36
CA VAL A 8 3.17 10.08 -0.95
C VAL A 8 2.35 9.63 -2.16
N ILE A 9 2.50 10.33 -3.28
CA ILE A 9 1.85 10.00 -4.56
C ILE A 9 2.27 8.59 -5.01
N ARG A 10 3.58 8.33 -5.09
CA ARG A 10 4.13 7.02 -5.46
C ARG A 10 3.61 5.91 -4.56
N LYS A 11 3.51 6.15 -3.25
CA LYS A 11 3.08 5.13 -2.29
C LYS A 11 1.61 4.79 -2.42
N LYS A 12 0.75 5.80 -2.60
CA LYS A 12 -0.67 5.59 -2.92
C LYS A 12 -0.83 4.74 -4.18
N LEU A 13 -0.07 5.03 -5.22
CA LEU A 13 -0.19 4.34 -6.51
C LEU A 13 0.30 2.90 -6.46
N LEU A 14 1.38 2.65 -5.73
CA LEU A 14 1.82 1.29 -5.47
C LEU A 14 0.75 0.49 -4.73
N ASN A 15 0.10 1.06 -3.71
CA ASN A 15 -0.97 0.36 -3.01
C ASN A 15 -2.18 0.10 -3.90
N THR A 16 -2.57 1.05 -4.75
CA THR A 16 -3.66 0.85 -5.72
C THR A 16 -3.34 -0.29 -6.70
N ALA A 17 -2.10 -0.36 -7.21
CA ALA A 17 -1.68 -1.43 -8.11
C ALA A 17 -1.58 -2.80 -7.40
N VAL A 18 -1.18 -2.81 -6.12
CA VAL A 18 -1.23 -4.02 -5.29
C VAL A 18 -2.66 -4.51 -5.15
N LEU A 19 -3.60 -3.60 -4.87
CA LEU A 19 -5.02 -3.94 -4.72
C LEU A 19 -5.59 -4.51 -6.03
N ASP A 20 -5.35 -3.86 -7.17
CA ASP A 20 -5.74 -4.36 -8.50
C ASP A 20 -5.19 -5.78 -8.75
N LYS A 21 -3.92 -6.01 -8.39
CA LYS A 21 -3.30 -7.34 -8.52
C LYS A 21 -3.96 -8.38 -7.62
N ILE A 22 -4.23 -8.04 -6.35
CA ILE A 22 -4.91 -8.94 -5.40
C ILE A 22 -6.29 -9.33 -5.95
N GLU A 23 -7.03 -8.37 -6.49
CA GLU A 23 -8.37 -8.60 -7.04
C GLU A 23 -8.33 -9.45 -8.33
N ARG A 24 -7.42 -9.12 -9.25
CA ARG A 24 -7.29 -9.80 -10.54
C ARG A 24 -6.77 -11.23 -10.41
N GLU A 25 -5.83 -11.46 -9.50
CA GLU A 25 -5.18 -12.76 -9.30
C GLU A 25 -5.76 -13.54 -8.11
N HIS A 26 -6.74 -12.98 -7.40
CA HIS A 26 -7.33 -13.55 -6.19
C HIS A 26 -6.28 -13.97 -5.14
N LEU A 27 -5.29 -13.10 -4.93
CA LEU A 27 -4.17 -13.40 -4.02
C LEU A 27 -4.65 -13.47 -2.57
N ASN A 28 -4.12 -14.44 -1.84
CA ASN A 28 -4.31 -14.51 -0.39
C ASN A 28 -3.35 -13.54 0.30
N LEU A 29 -3.86 -12.78 1.27
CA LEU A 29 -3.07 -11.91 2.11
C LEU A 29 -2.28 -12.69 3.17
N ASP A 30 -2.84 -13.79 3.67
CA ASP A 30 -2.24 -14.62 4.71
C ASP A 30 -1.11 -15.49 4.14
N THR A 31 0.01 -14.84 3.82
CA THR A 31 1.20 -15.48 3.26
C THR A 31 2.43 -15.14 4.09
N ASP A 32 3.37 -16.08 4.19
CA ASP A 32 4.64 -15.88 4.91
C ASP A 32 5.39 -14.63 4.44
N GLN A 33 5.27 -14.28 3.15
CA GLN A 33 5.91 -13.11 2.57
C GLN A 33 5.35 -11.80 3.17
N ILE A 34 4.03 -11.72 3.35
CA ILE A 34 3.37 -10.55 3.93
C ILE A 34 3.65 -10.48 5.44
N HIS A 35 3.60 -11.61 6.14
CA HIS A 35 3.98 -11.70 7.56
C HIS A 35 5.42 -11.26 7.81
N HIS A 36 6.36 -11.68 6.97
CA HIS A 36 7.74 -11.23 7.06
C HIS A 36 7.89 -9.72 6.80
N SER A 37 7.10 -9.18 5.85
CA SER A 37 7.03 -7.73 5.60
C SER A 37 6.55 -6.96 6.83
N LEU A 38 5.45 -7.42 7.46
CA LEU A 38 4.92 -6.87 8.72
C LEU A 38 5.95 -6.90 9.84
N HIS A 39 6.62 -8.04 10.02
CA HIS A 39 7.65 -8.18 11.04
C HIS A 39 8.78 -7.16 10.85
N ARG A 40 9.26 -6.99 9.61
CA ARG A 40 10.27 -5.97 9.30
C ARG A 40 9.78 -4.56 9.55
N LEU A 41 8.54 -4.23 9.18
CA LEU A 41 7.97 -2.91 9.46
C LEU A 41 7.91 -2.65 10.97
N ARG A 42 7.52 -3.65 11.77
CA ARG A 42 7.43 -3.58 13.23
C ARG A 42 8.77 -3.26 13.89
N GLN A 43 9.88 -3.73 13.30
CA GLN A 43 11.23 -3.43 13.79
C GLN A 43 11.68 -1.98 13.52
N HIS A 44 11.10 -1.31 12.52
CA HIS A 44 11.51 0.03 12.10
C HIS A 44 10.57 1.14 12.59
N VAL A 45 9.37 0.81 13.04
CA VAL A 45 8.44 1.79 13.61
C VAL A 45 8.62 1.93 15.11
N THR A 46 8.44 3.15 15.60
CA THR A 46 8.45 3.45 17.03
C THR A 46 7.30 4.40 17.32
N GLY A 47 6.55 4.12 18.40
CA GLY A 47 5.41 4.94 18.82
C GLY A 47 4.06 4.21 18.70
N ALA A 48 3.19 4.47 19.68
CA ALA A 48 1.95 3.71 19.88
C ALA A 48 0.98 3.77 18.68
N SER A 49 0.87 4.93 18.01
CA SER A 49 -0.02 5.09 16.85
C SER A 49 0.41 4.24 15.66
N LEU A 50 1.71 4.20 15.36
CA LEU A 50 2.25 3.41 14.26
C LEU A 50 2.20 1.91 14.56
N THR A 51 2.46 1.52 15.82
CA THR A 51 2.28 0.13 16.27
C THR A 51 0.82 -0.32 16.09
N ARG A 52 -0.15 0.51 16.49
CA ARG A 52 -1.57 0.24 16.29
C ARG A 52 -1.93 0.05 14.80
N CYS A 53 -1.35 0.86 13.91
CA CYS A 53 -1.54 0.68 12.47
C CYS A 53 -1.02 -0.68 11.99
N LEU A 54 0.10 -1.17 12.53
CA LEU A 54 0.63 -2.50 12.20
C LEU A 54 -0.20 -3.63 12.80
N ASP A 55 -0.68 -3.50 14.03
CA ASP A 55 -1.59 -4.49 14.63
C ASP A 55 -2.90 -4.58 13.81
N GLN A 56 -3.39 -3.45 13.28
CA GLN A 56 -4.54 -3.44 12.38
C GLN A 56 -4.24 -4.14 11.04
N TRP A 57 -3.05 -3.92 10.47
CA TRP A 57 -2.63 -4.66 9.28
C TRP A 57 -2.49 -6.16 9.52
N GLU A 58 -1.96 -6.56 10.67
CA GLU A 58 -1.86 -7.97 11.07
C GLU A 58 -3.25 -8.62 11.11
N HIS A 59 -4.24 -7.93 11.67
CA HIS A 59 -5.63 -8.40 11.68
C HIS A 59 -6.23 -8.54 10.26
N ILE A 60 -6.02 -7.54 9.40
CA ILE A 60 -6.49 -7.56 8.00
C ILE A 60 -5.88 -8.73 7.24
N VAL A 61 -4.57 -8.95 7.40
CA VAL A 61 -3.83 -10.01 6.73
C VAL A 61 -4.30 -11.38 7.21
N SER A 62 -4.37 -11.61 8.52
CA SER A 62 -4.78 -12.90 9.08
C SER A 62 -6.23 -13.27 8.77
N ASN A 63 -7.11 -12.28 8.57
CA ASN A 63 -8.50 -12.51 8.17
C ASN A 63 -8.70 -12.53 6.65
N ASN A 64 -7.64 -12.28 5.86
CA ASN A 64 -7.73 -12.09 4.41
C ASN A 64 -8.80 -11.04 4.02
N ASP A 65 -8.88 -9.95 4.78
CA ASP A 65 -9.94 -8.93 4.69
C ASP A 65 -9.62 -7.90 3.60
N ILE A 66 -9.97 -8.24 2.35
CA ILE A 66 -9.72 -7.38 1.19
C ILE A 66 -10.56 -6.10 1.26
N ASP A 67 -11.76 -6.16 1.84
CA ASP A 67 -12.64 -5.00 1.95
C ASP A 67 -12.05 -3.93 2.87
N ALA A 68 -11.43 -4.33 3.99
CA ALA A 68 -10.69 -3.40 4.83
C ALA A 68 -9.52 -2.70 4.08
N VAL A 69 -8.85 -3.41 3.17
CA VAL A 69 -7.79 -2.81 2.32
C VAL A 69 -8.40 -1.75 1.39
N ARG A 70 -9.56 -2.02 0.79
CA ARG A 70 -10.28 -1.05 -0.06
C ARG A 70 -10.68 0.20 0.73
N GLU A 71 -11.18 0.03 1.95
CA GLU A 71 -11.55 1.15 2.81
C GLU A 71 -10.36 2.05 3.16
N ILE A 72 -9.18 1.45 3.44
CA ILE A 72 -7.94 2.21 3.69
C ILE A 72 -7.51 3.01 2.46
N GLU A 73 -7.62 2.43 1.27
CA GLU A 73 -7.25 3.11 0.02
C GLU A 73 -8.20 4.28 -0.30
N ALA A 74 -9.51 4.08 -0.08
CA ALA A 74 -10.55 5.07 -0.30
C ALA A 74 -10.56 6.19 0.76
N SER A 75 -10.04 5.94 1.96
CA SER A 75 -10.06 6.89 3.07
C SER A 75 -8.93 7.94 3.00
N ASP A 76 -9.28 9.20 3.24
CA ASP A 76 -8.34 10.33 3.30
C ASP A 76 -7.99 10.76 4.73
N THR A 77 -8.42 9.99 5.73
CA THR A 77 -8.09 10.22 7.15
C THR A 77 -6.58 10.12 7.39
N GLU A 78 -6.11 10.75 8.47
CA GLU A 78 -4.69 10.67 8.86
C GLU A 78 -4.26 9.22 9.10
N THR A 79 -5.07 8.45 9.83
CA THR A 79 -4.84 7.02 10.07
C THR A 79 -4.76 6.22 8.77
N ALA A 80 -5.67 6.45 7.82
CA ALA A 80 -5.58 5.76 6.52
C ALA A 80 -4.31 6.12 5.74
N ARG A 81 -3.80 7.36 5.87
CA ARG A 81 -2.50 7.75 5.29
C ARG A 81 -1.34 7.03 5.98
N GLU A 82 -1.36 6.92 7.31
CA GLU A 82 -0.36 6.16 8.07
C GLU A 82 -0.39 4.67 7.72
N MET A 83 -1.58 4.07 7.64
CA MET A 83 -1.75 2.68 7.22
C MET A 83 -1.20 2.43 5.82
N ARG A 84 -1.51 3.32 4.85
CA ARG A 84 -0.91 3.23 3.50
C ARG A 84 0.61 3.38 3.52
N ASN A 85 1.12 4.24 4.39
CA ASN A 85 2.56 4.40 4.60
C ASN A 85 3.20 3.17 5.26
N LEU A 86 2.44 2.35 5.96
CA LEU A 86 2.87 1.11 6.61
C LEU A 86 2.32 -0.14 5.93
N SER A 87 1.92 -0.05 4.65
CA SER A 87 1.38 -1.18 3.90
C SER A 87 2.42 -2.30 3.74
N PRO A 88 2.16 -3.52 4.25
CA PRO A 88 3.04 -4.67 4.05
C PRO A 88 2.90 -5.27 2.64
N LEU A 89 1.81 -4.96 1.94
CA LEU A 89 1.38 -5.62 0.70
C LEU A 89 2.22 -5.23 -0.52
N THR A 90 3.02 -4.16 -0.41
CA THR A 90 3.93 -3.75 -1.50
C THR A 90 4.91 -4.86 -1.94
N VAL A 91 5.13 -5.88 -1.10
CA VAL A 91 5.93 -7.08 -1.41
C VAL A 91 5.32 -7.97 -2.50
N LEU A 92 4.01 -7.88 -2.74
CA LEU A 92 3.30 -8.62 -3.78
C LEU A 92 3.60 -8.11 -5.20
N LEU A 93 4.04 -6.86 -5.32
CA LEU A 93 4.57 -6.33 -6.57
C LEU A 93 6.05 -6.67 -6.67
N SER A 94 6.42 -7.32 -7.78
CA SER A 94 7.80 -7.46 -8.20
C SER A 94 8.40 -6.09 -8.53
N GLU A 95 9.74 -5.98 -8.50
CA GLU A 95 10.43 -4.75 -8.89
C GLU A 95 10.02 -4.19 -10.27
N PRO A 96 9.91 -5.00 -11.35
CA PRO A 96 9.46 -4.48 -12.64
C PRO A 96 8.02 -3.97 -12.61
N GLU A 97 7.10 -4.62 -11.87
CA GLU A 97 5.72 -4.13 -11.72
C GLU A 97 5.68 -2.80 -10.97
N ARG A 98 6.48 -2.64 -9.92
CA ARG A 98 6.59 -1.35 -9.21
C ARG A 98 7.09 -0.26 -10.14
N LEU A 99 8.11 -0.54 -10.97
CA LEU A 99 8.65 0.40 -11.95
C LEU A 99 7.62 0.76 -13.02
N HIS A 100 6.86 -0.22 -13.52
CA HIS A 100 5.81 -0.02 -14.51
C HIS A 100 4.71 0.91 -13.98
N VAL A 101 4.23 0.71 -12.74
CA VAL A 101 3.25 1.59 -12.10
C VAL A 101 3.73 3.04 -12.03
N ILE A 102 5.03 3.25 -11.76
CA ILE A 102 5.63 4.59 -11.69
C ILE A 102 5.79 5.20 -13.09
N ASP A 103 6.10 4.38 -14.08
CA ASP A 103 6.31 4.80 -15.47
C ASP A 103 4.98 5.18 -16.16
N GLU A 104 3.93 4.36 -16.01
CA GLU A 104 2.57 4.64 -16.48
C GLU A 104 2.03 6.01 -16.01
N LEU A 105 2.49 6.48 -14.86
CA LEU A 105 2.12 7.81 -14.35
C LEU A 105 2.92 8.94 -14.97
N ARG A 106 4.20 8.69 -15.28
CA ARG A 106 5.01 9.65 -16.02
C ARG A 106 4.42 9.86 -17.41
N THR A 107 3.93 8.80 -18.05
CA THR A 107 3.25 8.88 -19.34
C THR A 107 1.87 9.51 -19.22
N CYS A 108 1.02 9.10 -18.25
CA CYS A 108 -0.29 9.71 -18.02
C CYS A 108 -0.25 11.21 -17.68
N THR A 109 0.79 11.67 -16.97
CA THR A 109 0.98 13.10 -16.67
C THR A 109 1.55 13.90 -17.85
N SER A 110 2.13 13.23 -18.85
CA SER A 110 2.56 13.85 -20.12
C SER A 110 1.46 13.86 -21.19
N THR A 111 0.43 13.03 -21.08
CA THR A 111 -0.68 12.96 -22.06
C THR A 111 -1.91 13.81 -21.72
N ASN A 112 -1.94 14.54 -20.59
CA ASN A 112 -2.97 15.56 -20.30
C ASN A 112 -2.69 16.90 -21.02
N GLY A 113 -2.32 16.80 -22.30
CA GLY A 113 -2.05 17.91 -23.20
C GLY A 113 -2.44 17.56 -24.62
N CYS A 114 -3.71 17.21 -24.85
CA CYS A 114 -4.47 17.41 -26.08
C CYS A 114 -5.97 17.35 -25.77
#